data_AF-A0A929C1Y5-F1
#
_entry.id   AF-A0A929C1Y5-F1
#
_cell.length_a   1.000
_cell.length_b   1.000
_cell.length_c   1.000
_cell.angle_alpha   90.00
_cell.angle_beta   90.00
_cell.angle_gamma   90.00
#
_symmetry.space_group_name_H-M   'P 1'
#
loop_
_entity.id
_entity.type
_entity.pdbx_description
1 polymer ?
#
loop_
_entity_poly.entity_id
_entity_poly.type
_entity_poly.pdbx_seq_one_letter_code
_entity_poly.pdbx_strand_id
1 'polypeptide(L)'
;MKEINLTLDNLNEVFPENFTQEQIAKAKTLFLKRLAEKAHKFYGGKIQVIPKASVPGFNWFNVWYTPGVSKISTTIRDDNDTSFQLSNRGNLVAVVSDSTRVLGDGDCTPPGGLGVMEGKAFLMKYLGG
;
A
#
# COMPACT_ATOMS: atom_id res chain seq x y z
N MET A 1 29.86 -14.03 10.54
CA MET A 1 28.46 -13.56 10.54
C MET A 1 27.71 -14.36 9.49
N LYS A 2 26.52 -14.87 9.80
CA LYS A 2 25.65 -15.53 8.81
C LYS A 2 25.14 -14.48 7.82
N GLU A 3 24.96 -14.86 6.56
CA GLU A 3 24.33 -13.97 5.58
C GLU A 3 22.84 -13.82 5.87
N ILE A 4 22.30 -12.63 5.64
CA ILE A 4 20.87 -12.37 5.75
C ILE A 4 20.15 -12.94 4.53
N ASN A 5 19.04 -13.66 4.75
CA ASN A 5 18.23 -14.18 3.65
C ASN A 5 17.14 -13.18 3.24
N LEU A 6 16.55 -13.40 2.05
CA LEU A 6 15.53 -12.50 1.50
C LEU A 6 14.21 -12.54 2.27
N THR A 7 13.92 -13.64 2.97
CA THR A 7 12.71 -13.79 3.81
C THR A 7 12.83 -13.01 5.13
N LEU A 8 14.05 -12.58 5.49
CA LEU A 8 14.39 -11.86 6.73
C LEU A 8 14.07 -12.65 8.01
N ASP A 9 13.75 -13.93 7.92
CA ASP A 9 13.40 -14.77 9.08
C ASP A 9 14.62 -15.05 9.98
N ASN A 10 15.83 -15.01 9.41
CA ASN A 10 17.09 -15.23 10.11
C ASN A 10 17.70 -13.96 10.72
N LEU A 11 16.98 -12.83 10.72
CA LEU A 11 17.52 -11.53 11.14
C LEU A 11 18.06 -11.53 12.58
N ASN A 12 17.51 -12.34 13.49
CA ASN A 12 18.04 -12.40 14.86
C ASN A 12 19.39 -13.15 14.95
N GLU A 13 19.75 -13.95 13.95
CA GLU A 13 20.95 -14.80 13.94
C GLU A 13 22.15 -14.17 13.22
N VAL A 14 21.95 -13.03 12.55
CA VAL A 14 23.01 -12.37 11.76
C VAL A 14 23.81 -11.35 12.57
N PHE A 15 23.36 -11.00 13.78
CA PHE A 15 24.05 -10.06 14.65
C PHE A 15 25.29 -10.69 15.31
N PRO A 16 26.34 -9.90 15.64
CA PRO A 16 27.51 -10.40 16.35
C PRO A 16 27.16 -11.05 17.69
N GLU A 17 27.77 -12.19 18.01
CA GLU A 17 27.52 -12.94 19.26
C GLU A 17 27.87 -12.16 20.53
N ASN A 18 28.76 -11.18 20.42
CA ASN A 18 29.17 -10.32 21.54
C ASN A 18 28.21 -9.16 21.83
N PHE A 19 27.09 -9.05 21.10
CA PHE A 19 26.08 -8.03 21.38
C PHE A 19 25.17 -8.45 22.55
N THR A 20 24.91 -7.50 23.44
CA THR A 20 23.84 -7.60 24.44
C THR A 20 22.47 -7.58 23.75
N GLN A 21 21.44 -8.04 24.47
CA GLN A 21 20.05 -8.00 23.96
C GLN A 21 19.58 -6.58 23.62
N GLU A 22 20.01 -5.58 24.40
CA GLU A 22 19.71 -4.18 24.11
C GLU A 22 20.37 -3.71 22.80
N GLN A 23 21.62 -4.08 22.57
CA GLN A 23 22.32 -3.77 21.33
C GLN A 23 21.67 -4.46 20.12
N ILE A 24 21.26 -5.73 20.26
CA ILE A 24 20.51 -6.46 19.23
C ILE A 24 19.21 -5.73 18.89
N ALA A 25 18.43 -5.33 19.89
CA ALA A 25 17.17 -4.60 19.67
C ALA A 25 17.41 -3.28 18.90
N LYS A 26 18.38 -2.47 19.35
CA LYS A 26 18.75 -1.21 18.67
C LYS A 26 19.23 -1.44 17.23
N ALA A 27 20.10 -2.44 17.03
CA ALA A 27 20.63 -2.80 15.71
C ALA A 27 19.52 -3.26 14.76
N LYS A 28 18.58 -4.08 15.25
CA LYS A 28 17.41 -4.54 14.49
C LYS A 28 16.52 -3.39 14.04
N THR A 29 16.20 -2.47 14.95
CA THR A 29 15.42 -1.28 14.60
C THR A 29 16.14 -0.43 13.55
N LEU A 30 17.45 -0.19 13.70
CA LEU A 30 18.22 0.61 12.75
C LEU A 30 18.30 -0.07 11.38
N PHE A 31 18.51 -1.38 11.34
CA PHE A 31 18.52 -2.17 10.12
C PHE A 31 17.19 -2.04 9.38
N LEU A 32 16.06 -2.28 10.06
CA LEU A 32 14.73 -2.20 9.46
C LEU A 32 14.39 -0.79 8.97
N LYS A 33 14.77 0.26 9.72
CA LYS A 33 14.60 1.66 9.28
C LYS A 33 15.36 1.95 7.99
N ARG A 34 16.64 1.54 7.91
CA ARG A 34 17.45 1.73 6.70
C ARG A 34 16.96 0.89 5.52
N LEU A 35 16.53 -0.34 5.77
CA LEU A 35 15.96 -1.20 4.74
C LEU A 35 14.65 -0.62 4.21
N ALA A 36 13.78 -0.09 5.09
CA ALA A 36 12.55 0.58 4.70
C ALA A 36 12.82 1.75 3.75
N GLU A 37 13.76 2.64 4.07
CA GLU A 37 14.15 3.76 3.19
C GLU A 37 14.60 3.26 1.81
N LYS A 38 15.52 2.30 1.78
CA LYS A 38 16.03 1.72 0.53
C LYS A 38 14.93 1.05 -0.31
N ALA A 39 14.06 0.27 0.33
CA ALA A 39 12.99 -0.45 -0.35
C ALA A 39 11.94 0.50 -0.93
N HIS A 40 11.50 1.51 -0.16
CA HIS A 40 10.55 2.51 -0.66
C HIS A 40 11.13 3.29 -1.84
N LYS A 41 12.42 3.64 -1.80
CA LYS A 41 13.10 4.29 -2.93
C LYS A 41 13.21 3.39 -4.14
N PHE A 42 13.50 2.10 -3.95
CA PHE A 42 13.65 1.14 -5.04
C PHE A 42 12.32 0.90 -5.80
N TYR A 43 11.21 0.72 -5.07
CA TYR A 43 9.90 0.46 -5.68
C TYR A 43 9.09 1.72 -5.99
N GLY A 44 9.48 2.89 -5.48
CA GLY A 44 8.70 4.11 -5.62
C GLY A 44 7.41 4.11 -4.80
N GLY A 45 7.41 3.45 -3.64
CA GLY A 45 6.22 3.18 -2.84
C GLY A 45 6.02 1.68 -2.59
N LYS A 46 4.78 1.29 -2.29
CA LYS A 46 4.37 -0.07 -1.94
C LYS A 46 3.15 -0.56 -2.71
N ILE A 47 2.32 0.34 -3.25
CA ILE A 47 1.09 -0.02 -3.99
C ILE A 47 1.07 0.58 -5.39
N GLN A 48 0.25 0.00 -6.27
CA GLN A 48 0.01 0.49 -7.62
C GLN A 48 -1.46 0.28 -8.00
N VAL A 49 -1.93 1.03 -9.00
CA VAL A 49 -3.26 0.84 -9.58
C VAL A 49 -3.11 0.00 -10.85
N ILE A 50 -3.78 -1.13 -10.89
CA ILE A 50 -3.82 -2.01 -12.08
C ILE A 50 -5.27 -2.20 -12.55
N PRO A 51 -5.51 -2.30 -13.86
CA PRO A 51 -6.83 -2.68 -14.37
C PRO A 51 -7.23 -4.07 -13.89
N LYS A 52 -8.47 -4.21 -13.40
CA LYS A 52 -9.08 -5.52 -13.08
C LYS A 52 -9.88 -6.11 -14.25
N ALA A 53 -10.35 -5.26 -15.15
CA ALA A 53 -11.13 -5.65 -16.32
C ALA A 53 -10.21 -5.96 -17.51
N SER A 54 -10.59 -6.92 -18.34
CA SER A 54 -9.82 -7.28 -19.54
C SER A 54 -9.98 -6.23 -20.64
N VAL A 55 -8.96 -6.13 -21.48
CA VAL A 55 -9.01 -5.38 -22.75
C VAL A 55 -8.56 -6.33 -23.88
N PRO A 56 -9.44 -7.23 -24.35
CA PRO A 56 -9.11 -8.18 -25.44
C PRO A 56 -8.71 -7.52 -26.76
N GLY A 57 -9.09 -6.25 -26.95
CA GLY A 57 -8.75 -5.47 -28.13
C GLY A 57 -9.18 -4.02 -27.97
N PHE A 58 -8.70 -3.16 -28.85
CA PHE A 58 -8.86 -1.71 -28.76
C PHE A 58 -10.33 -1.26 -28.64
N ASN A 59 -11.24 -1.94 -29.33
CA ASN A 59 -12.67 -1.59 -29.32
C ASN A 59 -13.34 -1.72 -27.93
N TRP A 60 -12.75 -2.43 -26.97
CA TRP A 60 -13.27 -2.45 -25.59
C TRP A 60 -13.18 -1.10 -24.88
N PHE A 61 -12.32 -0.19 -25.34
CA PHE A 61 -12.34 1.19 -24.84
C PHE A 61 -13.65 1.91 -25.16
N ASN A 62 -14.37 1.51 -26.21
CA ASN A 62 -15.70 2.06 -26.50
C ASN A 62 -16.77 1.61 -25.47
N VAL A 63 -16.49 0.54 -24.70
CA VAL A 63 -17.34 0.03 -23.62
C VAL A 63 -16.92 0.64 -22.28
N TRP A 64 -15.63 0.53 -21.94
CA TRP A 64 -15.06 1.05 -20.69
C TRP A 64 -15.01 2.56 -20.63
N TYR A 65 -15.04 3.22 -21.79
CA TYR A 65 -15.02 4.65 -21.95
C TYR A 65 -16.10 5.09 -22.95
N THR A 66 -15.95 6.28 -23.52
CA THR A 66 -16.90 6.83 -24.47
C THR A 66 -17.01 5.95 -25.73
N PRO A 67 -18.23 5.66 -26.22
CA PRO A 67 -19.52 6.15 -25.73
C PRO A 67 -20.17 5.32 -24.59
N GLY A 68 -19.75 4.07 -24.37
CA GLY A 68 -20.42 3.10 -23.49
C GLY A 68 -20.55 3.54 -22.03
N VAL A 69 -19.53 4.20 -21.48
CA VAL A 69 -19.51 4.66 -20.07
C VAL A 69 -20.69 5.57 -19.71
N SER A 70 -21.32 6.24 -20.69
CA SER A 70 -22.52 7.06 -20.50
C SER A 70 -23.68 6.29 -19.85
N LYS A 71 -23.83 5.00 -20.17
CA LYS A 71 -24.86 4.15 -19.57
C LYS A 71 -24.62 3.92 -18.08
N ILE A 72 -23.36 3.80 -17.66
CA ILE A 72 -23.01 3.69 -16.23
C ILE A 72 -23.35 4.99 -15.50
N SER A 73 -22.98 6.14 -16.06
CA SER A 73 -23.26 7.45 -15.47
C SER A 73 -24.76 7.70 -15.29
N THR A 74 -25.56 7.42 -16.32
CA THR A 74 -27.03 7.62 -16.26
C THR A 74 -27.71 6.62 -15.33
N THR A 75 -27.23 5.38 -15.26
CA THR A 75 -27.77 4.38 -14.33
C THR A 75 -27.51 4.76 -12.87
N ILE A 76 -26.30 5.24 -12.55
CA ILE A 76 -25.97 5.72 -11.20
C ILE A 76 -26.74 6.99 -10.86
N ARG A 77 -26.96 7.90 -11.82
CA ARG A 77 -27.80 9.09 -11.62
C ARG A 77 -29.23 8.72 -11.22
N ASP A 78 -29.80 7.71 -11.88
CA ASP A 78 -31.18 7.30 -11.68
C ASP A 78 -31.35 6.41 -10.43
N ASP A 79 -30.29 5.69 -10.04
CA ASP A 79 -30.20 4.93 -8.77
C ASP A 79 -28.76 4.91 -8.23
N ASN A 80 -28.51 5.70 -7.20
CA ASN A 80 -27.18 5.88 -6.61
C ASN A 80 -26.59 4.58 -6.00
N ASP A 81 -27.41 3.64 -5.54
CA ASP A 81 -26.92 2.42 -4.88
C ASP A 81 -26.29 1.44 -5.89
N THR A 82 -26.67 1.54 -7.17
CA THR A 82 -26.01 0.78 -8.24
C THR A 82 -24.52 1.09 -8.36
N SER A 83 -24.04 2.22 -7.83
CA SER A 83 -22.60 2.54 -7.79
C SER A 83 -21.76 1.51 -7.04
N PHE A 84 -22.32 0.80 -6.05
CA PHE A 84 -21.63 -0.30 -5.36
C PHE A 84 -21.41 -1.53 -6.25
N GLN A 85 -22.27 -1.74 -7.24
CA GLN A 85 -22.19 -2.84 -8.20
C GLN A 85 -21.43 -2.46 -9.48
N LEU A 86 -21.60 -1.22 -9.94
CA LEU A 86 -21.10 -0.73 -11.23
C LEU A 86 -19.71 -0.06 -11.15
N SER A 87 -19.10 0.01 -9.96
CA SER A 87 -17.79 0.64 -9.77
C SER A 87 -16.95 -0.08 -8.72
N ASN A 88 -15.76 0.46 -8.42
CA ASN A 88 -14.92 -0.06 -7.33
C ASN A 88 -15.47 0.29 -5.93
N ARG A 89 -16.51 1.13 -5.80
CA ARG A 89 -17.04 1.62 -4.52
C ARG A 89 -17.34 0.50 -3.51
N GLY A 90 -17.84 -0.65 -3.97
CA GLY A 90 -18.13 -1.81 -3.12
C GLY A 90 -16.94 -2.38 -2.35
N ASN A 91 -15.71 -2.16 -2.81
CA ASN A 91 -14.49 -2.68 -2.18
C ASN A 91 -13.38 -1.61 -2.08
N LEU A 92 -13.73 -0.33 -2.21
CA LEU A 92 -12.77 0.77 -2.15
C LEU A 92 -12.82 1.42 -0.77
N VAL A 93 -11.70 1.36 -0.05
CA VAL A 93 -11.53 2.01 1.24
C VAL A 93 -10.46 3.10 1.12
N ALA A 94 -10.80 4.32 1.54
CA ALA A 94 -9.83 5.41 1.64
C ALA A 94 -9.17 5.42 3.01
N VAL A 95 -7.84 5.37 3.04
CA VAL A 95 -7.04 5.57 4.26
C VAL A 95 -6.74 7.06 4.40
N VAL A 96 -7.53 7.76 5.22
CA VAL A 96 -7.44 9.22 5.38
C VAL A 96 -6.75 9.58 6.69
N SER A 97 -5.79 10.51 6.64
CA SER A 97 -5.09 11.05 7.81
C SER A 97 -4.62 12.47 7.51
N ASP A 98 -4.59 13.32 8.54
CA ASP A 98 -3.99 14.65 8.50
C ASP A 98 -2.51 14.66 8.93
N SER A 99 -1.95 13.48 9.27
CA SER A 99 -0.57 13.29 9.70
C SER A 99 -0.15 14.04 10.98
N THR A 100 -1.10 14.51 11.80
CA THR A 100 -0.81 15.23 13.06
C THR A 100 -0.36 14.29 14.20
N ARG A 101 -0.57 12.98 14.07
CA ARG A 101 -0.07 11.94 14.98
C ARG A 101 0.26 10.65 14.23
N VAL A 102 1.44 10.60 13.63
CA VAL A 102 1.96 9.43 12.94
C VAL A 102 2.78 8.59 13.91
N LEU A 103 2.23 7.45 14.35
CA LEU A 103 2.89 6.54 15.31
C LEU A 103 3.34 7.29 16.58
N GLY A 104 4.59 7.09 17.00
CA GLY A 104 5.22 7.84 18.09
C GLY A 104 5.97 9.08 17.63
N ASP A 105 5.98 9.37 16.31
CA ASP A 105 6.76 10.45 15.72
C ASP A 105 6.00 11.80 15.71
N GLY A 106 4.70 11.80 16.07
CA GLY A 106 3.91 13.01 16.27
C GLY A 106 3.44 13.65 14.97
N ASP A 107 3.48 14.99 14.90
CA ASP A 107 3.14 15.73 13.69
C ASP A 107 4.29 15.64 12.67
N CYS A 108 4.04 14.91 11.59
CA CYS A 108 5.03 14.66 10.55
C CYS A 108 4.84 15.53 9.31
N THR A 109 4.02 16.59 9.36
CA THR A 109 3.51 17.36 8.20
C THR A 109 2.54 16.56 7.32
N PRO A 110 1.68 17.20 6.50
CA PRO A 110 0.64 16.50 5.74
C PRO A 110 1.15 15.29 4.92
N PRO A 111 2.22 15.38 4.10
CA PRO A 111 2.74 14.22 3.37
C PRO A 111 3.54 13.23 4.23
N GLY A 112 3.92 13.58 5.47
CA GLY A 112 4.76 12.73 6.32
C GLY A 112 4.13 11.40 6.70
N GLY A 113 2.79 11.31 6.74
CA GLY A 113 2.07 10.07 7.01
C GLY A 113 2.00 9.10 5.82
N LEU A 114 2.42 9.49 4.61
CA LEU A 114 2.19 8.69 3.39
C LEU A 114 2.76 7.27 3.49
N GLY A 115 3.96 7.10 4.05
CA GLY A 115 4.55 5.77 4.25
C GLY A 115 3.66 4.85 5.09
N VAL A 116 3.06 5.39 6.15
CA VAL A 116 2.15 4.67 7.05
C VAL A 116 0.80 4.41 6.40
N MET A 117 0.19 5.42 5.75
CA MET A 117 -1.13 5.27 5.13
C MET A 117 -1.09 4.30 3.95
N GLU A 118 -0.05 4.38 3.13
CA GLU A 118 0.18 3.41 2.06
C GLU A 118 0.45 2.00 2.62
N GLY A 119 1.13 1.89 3.76
CA GLY A 119 1.33 0.62 4.47
C GLY A 119 0.02 0.00 4.94
N LYS A 120 -0.90 0.82 5.46
CA LYS A 120 -2.26 0.36 5.81
C LYS A 120 -3.03 -0.12 4.58
N ALA A 121 -3.00 0.64 3.48
CA ALA A 121 -3.64 0.25 2.23
C ALA A 121 -3.05 -1.05 1.67
N PHE A 122 -1.72 -1.22 1.73
CA PHE A 122 -1.03 -2.46 1.34
C PHE A 122 -1.53 -3.66 2.15
N LEU A 123 -1.62 -3.54 3.48
CA LEU A 123 -2.12 -4.61 4.34
C LEU A 123 -3.60 -4.90 4.12
N MET A 124 -4.43 -3.86 3.92
CA MET A 124 -5.85 -4.04 3.56
C MET A 124 -5.97 -4.92 2.32
N LYS A 125 -5.16 -4.67 1.27
CA LYS A 125 -5.24 -5.48 0.06
C LYS A 125 -4.67 -6.89 0.23
N TYR A 126 -3.50 -7.01 0.85
CA TYR A 126 -2.79 -8.29 0.93
C TYR A 126 -3.42 -9.27 1.93
N LEU A 127 -4.04 -8.76 3.00
CA LEU A 127 -4.64 -9.58 4.06
C LEU A 127 -6.18 -9.59 4.01
N GLY A 128 -6.81 -8.53 3.50
CA GLY A 128 -8.26 -8.32 3.59
C GLY A 128 -9.05 -8.48 2.29
N GLY A 129 -8.38 -8.46 1.13
CA GLY A 129 -9.03 -8.52 -0.20
C GLY A 129 -9.29 -7.16 -0.83
#